data_AF-A0A6P4YJD1-F1
#
_entry.id   AF-A0A6P4YJD1-F1
#
_cell.length_a   1.000
_cell.length_b   1.000
_cell.length_c   1.000
_cell.angle_alpha   90.00
_cell.angle_beta   90.00
_cell.angle_gamma   90.00
#
_symmetry.space_group_name_H-M   'P 1'
#
loop_
_entity.id
_entity.type
_entity.pdbx_description
1 polymer ?
#
loop_
_entity_poly.entity_id
_entity_poly.type
_entity_poly.pdbx_seq_one_letter_code
_entity_poly.pdbx_strand_id
1 'polypeptide(L)'
;MASNNHFFEGAEKLLEVWFLRTEDGQDLRDIAREDWEEVLKTVRCQIISTMKNDSQDAYLLSESSMFVSDRRFILKTCGTTLLHNALPLMLDLAKKKCGFHVVEDIFYSRKNFMRPELQHNMHRSFEEEVIILEKLFEDGAAYCLGRMNGDCWYLYTTNNPDSSKPGQAEPDQTLEILMMDLEPDAMKLFHKNSIDPAEIAKLSGIADLEPGTIIDDFLFEPCGYSMNGLLPDGAYMNIHVTPEKDFSYASFETNVSKKSYANLVKRVLNVFKPGRFVMTLFANMTSEVYPGDSTFEDKIFDYQRQDWQASKFSNYYLTFCNYAKVKTKPS
;
A
#
# COMPACT_ATOMS: atom_id res chain seq x y z
N MET A 1 -15.32 18.08 -31.68
CA MET A 1 -15.49 18.49 -30.27
C MET A 1 -14.48 17.69 -29.47
N ALA A 2 -13.43 18.33 -28.95
CA ALA A 2 -12.53 17.74 -27.94
C ALA A 2 -13.33 17.53 -26.63
N SER A 3 -13.09 16.56 -25.77
CA SER A 3 -11.90 15.73 -25.48
C SER A 3 -12.34 14.35 -25.00
N ASN A 4 -11.58 13.31 -25.36
CA ASN A 4 -11.73 11.97 -24.78
C ASN A 4 -11.46 12.08 -23.27
N ASN A 5 -12.44 11.75 -22.44
CA ASN A 5 -12.44 11.99 -21.00
C ASN A 5 -11.57 10.92 -20.28
N HIS A 6 -10.25 10.93 -20.53
CA HIS A 6 -9.29 9.99 -19.94
C HIS A 6 -9.14 10.27 -18.44
N PHE A 7 -9.27 9.23 -17.63
CA PHE A 7 -9.07 9.25 -16.18
C PHE A 7 -8.62 7.88 -15.69
N PHE A 8 -7.65 7.88 -14.79
CA PHE A 8 -7.21 6.69 -14.07
C PHE A 8 -7.22 6.97 -12.57
N GLU A 9 -7.79 6.06 -11.78
CA GLU A 9 -7.79 6.19 -10.32
C GLU A 9 -6.48 5.62 -9.76
N GLY A 10 -5.54 6.51 -9.43
CA GLY A 10 -4.27 6.11 -8.83
C GLY A 10 -4.39 5.64 -7.38
N ALA A 11 -5.41 6.09 -6.65
CA ALA A 11 -5.62 5.67 -5.26
C ALA A 11 -5.89 4.16 -5.17
N GLU A 12 -5.04 3.46 -4.42
CA GLU A 12 -5.07 2.01 -4.33
C GLU A 12 -6.04 1.49 -3.27
N LYS A 13 -6.45 0.24 -3.47
CA LYS A 13 -7.08 -0.63 -2.49
C LYS A 13 -5.99 -1.57 -1.98
N LEU A 14 -5.77 -1.59 -0.67
CA LEU A 14 -4.75 -2.41 -0.01
C LEU A 14 -5.44 -3.45 0.86
N LEU A 15 -5.05 -4.71 0.69
CA LEU A 15 -5.49 -5.83 1.51
C LEU A 15 -4.27 -6.56 2.06
N GLU A 16 -4.21 -6.68 3.37
CA GLU A 16 -3.20 -7.46 4.08
C GLU A 16 -3.89 -8.47 4.98
N VAL A 17 -3.48 -9.73 4.89
CA VAL A 17 -4.04 -10.83 5.69
C VAL A 17 -2.91 -11.65 6.28
N TRP A 18 -2.97 -11.83 7.59
CA TRP A 18 -2.09 -12.69 8.37
C TRP A 18 -2.85 -13.94 8.79
N PHE A 19 -2.18 -15.08 8.72
CA PHE A 19 -2.71 -16.35 9.19
C PHE A 19 -2.00 -16.80 10.46
N LEU A 20 -2.79 -17.40 11.36
CA LEU A 20 -2.27 -18.02 12.56
C LEU A 20 -1.57 -19.33 12.18
N ARG A 21 -0.36 -19.55 12.70
CA ARG A 21 0.33 -20.83 12.59
C ARG A 21 -0.34 -21.85 13.52
N THR A 22 -0.94 -22.88 12.94
CA THR A 22 -1.57 -23.98 13.69
C THR A 22 -0.79 -25.27 13.62
N GLU A 23 0.01 -25.46 12.56
CA GLU A 23 0.80 -26.66 12.29
C GLU A 23 2.21 -26.29 11.81
N ASP A 24 3.17 -27.20 11.98
CA ASP A 24 4.52 -27.04 11.46
C ASP A 24 4.52 -27.18 9.93
N GLY A 25 5.29 -26.32 9.25
CA GLY A 25 5.48 -26.40 7.79
C GLY A 25 4.44 -25.67 6.94
N GLN A 26 3.50 -24.93 7.54
CA GLN A 26 2.59 -24.07 6.77
C GLN A 26 3.35 -22.89 6.15
N ASP A 27 3.20 -22.74 4.83
CA ASP A 27 3.84 -21.68 4.04
C ASP A 27 2.96 -21.29 2.84
N LEU A 28 2.53 -20.02 2.74
CA LEU A 28 1.71 -19.55 1.60
C LEU A 28 2.50 -19.56 0.28
N ARG A 29 3.84 -19.57 0.33
CA ARG A 29 4.69 -19.60 -0.87
C ARG A 29 4.68 -20.97 -1.56
N ASP A 30 4.11 -21.99 -0.91
CA ASP A 30 3.84 -23.29 -1.53
C ASP A 30 2.66 -23.24 -2.53
N ILE A 31 1.86 -22.15 -2.53
CA ILE A 31 0.83 -21.93 -3.54
C ILE A 31 1.49 -21.66 -4.90
N ALA A 32 1.12 -22.47 -5.89
CA ALA A 32 1.69 -22.37 -7.23
C ALA A 32 1.36 -21.02 -7.87
N ARG A 33 2.28 -20.51 -8.71
CA ARG A 33 2.09 -19.25 -9.43
C ARG A 33 0.80 -19.25 -10.24
N GLU A 34 0.47 -20.37 -10.87
CA GLU A 34 -0.71 -20.52 -11.72
C GLU A 34 -2.01 -20.36 -10.91
N ASP A 35 -2.03 -20.84 -9.65
CA ASP A 35 -3.15 -20.64 -8.75
C ASP A 35 -3.33 -19.14 -8.43
N TRP A 36 -2.23 -18.40 -8.22
CA TRP A 36 -2.28 -16.94 -8.05
C TRP A 36 -2.75 -16.22 -9.31
N GLU A 37 -2.31 -16.65 -10.49
CA GLU A 37 -2.75 -16.07 -11.76
C GLU A 37 -4.27 -16.25 -11.98
N GLU A 38 -4.85 -17.39 -11.59
CA GLU A 38 -6.30 -17.59 -11.64
C GLU A 38 -7.07 -16.64 -10.71
N VAL A 39 -6.55 -16.39 -9.50
CA VAL A 39 -7.15 -15.40 -8.59
C VAL A 39 -7.05 -13.99 -9.17
N LEU A 40 -5.85 -13.59 -9.64
CA LEU A 40 -5.60 -12.25 -10.15
C LEU A 40 -6.42 -11.92 -11.41
N LYS A 41 -6.72 -12.92 -12.25
CA LYS A 41 -7.64 -12.77 -13.39
C LYS A 41 -9.03 -12.29 -12.96
N THR A 42 -9.54 -12.71 -11.80
CA THR A 42 -10.88 -12.32 -11.31
C THR A 42 -10.96 -10.84 -10.93
N VAL A 43 -9.81 -10.22 -10.64
CA VAL A 43 -9.69 -8.79 -10.30
C VAL A 43 -9.09 -7.97 -11.43
N ARG A 44 -8.90 -8.56 -12.60
CA ARG A 44 -8.32 -7.97 -13.83
C ARG A 44 -6.84 -7.55 -13.68
N CYS A 45 -6.10 -8.26 -12.84
CA CYS A 45 -4.66 -8.09 -12.71
C CYS A 45 -3.91 -9.24 -13.41
N GLN A 46 -2.71 -8.94 -13.90
CA GLN A 46 -1.77 -9.92 -14.44
C GLN A 46 -0.41 -9.76 -13.77
N ILE A 47 0.32 -10.86 -13.57
CA ILE A 47 1.70 -10.83 -13.09
C ILE A 47 2.60 -10.43 -14.27
N ILE A 48 3.29 -9.29 -14.16
CA ILE A 48 4.29 -8.83 -15.12
C ILE A 48 5.61 -9.56 -14.86
N SER A 49 6.08 -9.52 -13.62
CA SER A 49 7.36 -10.05 -13.18
C SER A 49 7.29 -10.54 -11.74
N THR A 50 8.34 -11.25 -11.31
CA THR A 50 8.41 -11.88 -10.00
C THR A 50 9.83 -11.79 -9.45
N MET A 51 9.96 -11.35 -8.21
CA MET A 51 11.17 -11.49 -7.40
C MET A 51 10.90 -12.42 -6.23
N LYS A 52 11.94 -13.12 -5.77
CA LYS A 52 11.88 -13.99 -4.60
C LYS A 52 13.13 -13.83 -3.75
N ASN A 53 12.98 -13.94 -2.45
CA ASN A 53 14.07 -14.17 -1.51
C ASN A 53 13.67 -15.27 -0.51
N ASP A 54 14.51 -15.55 0.48
CA ASP A 54 14.26 -16.62 1.46
C ASP A 54 13.03 -16.37 2.34
N SER A 55 12.47 -15.16 2.36
CA SER A 55 11.36 -14.76 3.23
C SER A 55 10.05 -14.45 2.49
N GLN A 56 10.12 -14.00 1.23
CA GLN A 56 8.97 -13.44 0.53
C GLN A 56 9.08 -13.55 -0.99
N ASP A 57 7.95 -13.83 -1.63
CA ASP A 57 7.72 -13.70 -3.06
C ASP A 57 7.04 -12.35 -3.34
N ALA A 58 7.57 -11.57 -4.28
CA ALA A 58 7.01 -10.30 -4.73
C ALA A 58 6.60 -10.40 -6.20
N TYR A 59 5.36 -10.03 -6.49
CA TYR A 59 4.77 -10.05 -7.82
C TYR A 59 4.45 -8.62 -8.23
N LEU A 60 5.10 -8.15 -9.30
CA LEU A 60 4.74 -6.87 -9.92
C LEU A 60 3.53 -7.11 -10.82
N LEU A 61 2.46 -6.35 -10.60
CA LEU A 61 1.20 -6.54 -11.31
C LEU A 61 0.97 -5.46 -12.37
N SER A 62 0.10 -5.76 -13.33
CA SER A 62 -0.41 -4.78 -14.31
C SER A 62 -1.10 -3.57 -13.67
N GLU A 63 -1.63 -3.74 -12.46
CA GLU A 63 -2.42 -2.74 -11.73
C GLU A 63 -1.99 -2.71 -10.25
N SER A 64 -0.69 -2.62 -9.96
CA SER A 64 -0.03 -2.52 -8.64
C SER A 64 0.86 -3.73 -8.24
N SER A 65 0.71 -4.32 -7.05
CA SER A 65 1.65 -5.30 -6.48
C SER A 65 1.01 -6.35 -5.59
N MET A 66 1.62 -7.52 -5.50
CA MET A 66 1.28 -8.55 -4.52
C MET A 66 2.55 -9.10 -3.85
N PHE A 67 2.49 -9.33 -2.55
CA PHE A 67 3.56 -9.94 -1.77
C PHE A 67 3.05 -11.14 -1.00
N VAL A 68 3.82 -12.22 -0.97
CA VAL A 68 3.47 -13.47 -0.28
C VAL A 68 4.65 -13.93 0.56
N SER A 69 4.50 -13.91 1.88
CA SER A 69 5.45 -14.52 2.81
C SER A 69 4.91 -15.87 3.30
N ASP A 70 5.62 -16.49 4.23
CA ASP A 70 5.20 -17.71 4.92
C ASP A 70 3.74 -17.74 5.42
N ARG A 71 3.24 -16.67 6.04
CA ARG A 71 1.92 -16.60 6.68
C ARG A 71 1.17 -15.30 6.42
N ARG A 72 1.69 -14.44 5.54
CA ARG A 72 1.08 -13.17 5.14
C ARG A 72 0.96 -13.10 3.63
N PHE A 73 -0.18 -12.60 3.14
CA PHE A 73 -0.22 -12.00 1.81
C PHE A 73 -0.64 -10.53 1.90
N ILE A 74 -0.11 -9.75 0.95
CA ILE A 74 -0.50 -8.37 0.70
C ILE A 74 -0.90 -8.29 -0.78
N LEU A 75 -2.10 -7.80 -1.06
CA LEU A 75 -2.57 -7.50 -2.40
C LEU A 75 -2.96 -6.03 -2.46
N LYS A 76 -2.28 -5.30 -3.36
CA LYS A 76 -2.56 -3.91 -3.65
C LYS A 76 -3.01 -3.78 -5.09
N THR A 77 -4.09 -3.04 -5.32
CA THR A 77 -4.65 -2.84 -6.67
C THR A 77 -5.14 -1.42 -6.88
N CYS A 78 -5.00 -0.87 -8.09
CA CYS A 78 -5.46 0.47 -8.45
C CYS A 78 -6.51 0.46 -9.57
N GLY A 79 -6.88 1.63 -10.09
CA GLY A 79 -7.88 1.77 -11.15
C GLY A 79 -9.28 1.34 -10.72
N THR A 80 -9.93 0.51 -11.55
CA THR A 80 -11.30 0.00 -11.31
C THR A 80 -11.34 -1.50 -10.98
N THR A 81 -10.21 -2.03 -10.53
CA THR A 81 -10.06 -3.41 -10.06
C THR A 81 -11.03 -3.72 -8.91
N LEU A 82 -11.42 -4.99 -8.82
CA LEU A 82 -12.44 -5.48 -7.89
C LEU A 82 -11.80 -6.31 -6.77
N LEU A 83 -10.86 -5.72 -6.03
CA LEU A 83 -10.00 -6.41 -5.06
C LEU A 83 -10.76 -7.42 -4.18
N HIS A 84 -11.95 -7.09 -3.69
CA HIS A 84 -12.72 -7.98 -2.80
C HIS A 84 -13.13 -9.32 -3.44
N ASN A 85 -13.15 -9.43 -4.78
CA ASN A 85 -13.38 -10.71 -5.46
C ASN A 85 -12.22 -11.70 -5.27
N ALA A 86 -10.99 -11.20 -5.08
CA ALA A 86 -9.84 -12.07 -4.84
C ALA A 86 -9.87 -12.69 -3.44
N LEU A 87 -10.33 -11.95 -2.43
CA LEU A 87 -10.19 -12.33 -1.03
C LEU A 87 -10.77 -13.72 -0.70
N PRO A 88 -12.02 -14.08 -1.04
CA PRO A 88 -12.53 -15.43 -0.79
C PRO A 88 -11.71 -16.54 -1.47
N LEU A 89 -11.16 -16.28 -2.66
CA LEU A 89 -10.34 -17.24 -3.40
C LEU A 89 -8.96 -17.40 -2.75
N MET A 90 -8.35 -16.30 -2.31
CA MET A 90 -7.07 -16.34 -1.59
C MET A 90 -7.19 -17.09 -0.26
N LEU A 91 -8.27 -16.87 0.49
CA LEU A 91 -8.55 -17.61 1.73
C LEU A 91 -8.75 -19.11 1.46
N ASP A 92 -9.46 -19.46 0.39
CA ASP A 92 -9.67 -20.85 0.00
C ASP A 92 -8.37 -21.55 -0.44
N LEU A 93 -7.49 -20.85 -1.15
CA LEU A 93 -6.16 -21.35 -1.50
C LEU A 93 -5.30 -21.59 -0.26
N ALA A 94 -5.19 -20.58 0.62
CA ALA A 94 -4.43 -20.70 1.88
C ALA A 94 -4.91 -21.92 2.71
N LYS A 95 -6.22 -22.13 2.76
CA LYS A 95 -6.83 -23.29 3.42
C LYS A 95 -6.50 -24.61 2.76
N LYS A 96 -6.73 -24.74 1.45
CA LYS A 96 -6.66 -26.03 0.74
C LYS A 96 -5.23 -26.47 0.42
N LYS A 97 -4.34 -25.51 0.18
CA LYS A 97 -2.96 -25.78 -0.25
C LYS A 97 -1.96 -25.74 0.90
N CYS A 98 -2.21 -24.90 1.91
CA CYS A 98 -1.25 -24.64 3.00
C CYS A 98 -1.81 -24.96 4.40
N GLY A 99 -3.07 -25.41 4.50
CA GLY A 99 -3.71 -25.75 5.78
C GLY A 99 -4.05 -24.55 6.68
N PHE A 100 -3.96 -23.31 6.19
CA PHE A 100 -4.31 -22.14 7.02
C PHE A 100 -5.82 -22.04 7.21
N HIS A 101 -6.28 -22.31 8.43
CA HIS A 101 -7.70 -22.33 8.77
C HIS A 101 -8.19 -21.09 9.53
N VAL A 102 -7.27 -20.34 10.12
CA VAL A 102 -7.56 -19.22 11.00
C VAL A 102 -6.85 -17.97 10.49
N VAL A 103 -7.61 -16.94 10.17
CA VAL A 103 -7.08 -15.59 9.92
C VAL A 103 -6.79 -14.97 11.28
N GLU A 104 -5.54 -14.57 11.47
CA GLU A 104 -5.10 -13.90 12.70
C GLU A 104 -5.52 -12.43 12.65
N ASP A 105 -5.09 -11.73 11.61
CA ASP A 105 -5.37 -10.31 11.38
C ASP A 105 -5.73 -10.07 9.91
N ILE A 106 -6.64 -9.13 9.68
CA ILE A 106 -6.95 -8.59 8.36
C ILE A 106 -6.96 -7.07 8.42
N PHE A 107 -6.36 -6.45 7.42
CA PHE A 107 -6.40 -5.01 7.19
C PHE A 107 -6.83 -4.79 5.74
N TYR A 108 -8.00 -4.17 5.57
CA TYR A 108 -8.39 -3.60 4.30
C TYR A 108 -8.38 -2.10 4.43
N SER A 109 -7.63 -1.42 3.58
CA SER A 109 -7.52 0.03 3.64
C SER A 109 -7.44 0.68 2.27
N ARG A 110 -7.77 1.97 2.26
CA ARG A 110 -7.55 2.85 1.11
C ARG A 110 -7.72 4.30 1.48
N LYS A 111 -7.07 5.17 0.70
CA LYS A 111 -7.44 6.59 0.66
C LYS A 111 -8.83 6.78 0.04
N ASN A 112 -9.49 7.90 0.32
CA ASN A 112 -10.63 8.32 -0.49
C ASN A 112 -10.24 8.52 -1.96
N PHE A 113 -11.07 7.96 -2.85
CA PHE A 113 -10.91 8.04 -4.30
C PHE A 113 -11.08 9.47 -4.84
N MET A 114 -10.41 9.77 -5.95
CA MET A 114 -10.62 11.02 -6.68
C MET A 114 -11.97 11.06 -7.36
N ARG A 115 -12.42 9.93 -7.92
CA ARG A 115 -13.72 9.78 -8.60
C ARG A 115 -14.45 8.52 -8.13
N PRO A 116 -15.01 8.51 -6.90
CA PRO A 116 -15.72 7.35 -6.36
C PRO A 116 -16.87 6.86 -7.26
N GLU A 117 -17.52 7.76 -8.00
CA GLU A 117 -18.63 7.46 -8.90
C GLU A 117 -18.23 6.58 -10.10
N LEU A 118 -16.93 6.52 -10.44
CA LEU A 118 -16.41 5.65 -11.49
C LEU A 118 -16.07 4.24 -10.99
N GLN A 119 -16.01 4.04 -9.67
CA GLN A 119 -15.81 2.71 -9.11
C GLN A 119 -17.06 1.85 -9.28
N HIS A 120 -16.85 0.55 -9.37
CA HIS A 120 -17.92 -0.44 -9.31
C HIS A 120 -18.67 -0.32 -7.97
N ASN A 121 -19.95 -0.71 -7.92
CA ASN A 121 -20.79 -0.58 -6.71
C ASN A 121 -20.10 -1.16 -5.45
N MET A 122 -19.37 -2.27 -5.59
CA MET A 122 -18.62 -2.92 -4.49
C MET A 122 -17.52 -2.07 -3.87
N HIS A 123 -17.03 -1.05 -4.58
CA HIS A 123 -15.96 -0.16 -4.16
C HIS A 123 -16.35 1.32 -4.30
N ARG A 124 -17.65 1.61 -4.44
CA ARG A 124 -18.13 2.99 -4.65
C ARG A 124 -18.09 3.81 -3.35
N SER A 125 -18.33 3.16 -2.22
CA SER A 125 -18.26 3.78 -0.91
C SER A 125 -17.65 2.81 0.09
N PHE A 126 -17.16 3.34 1.20
CA PHE A 126 -16.55 2.51 2.22
C PHE A 126 -17.59 1.65 2.95
N GLU A 127 -18.82 2.14 3.09
CA GLU A 127 -19.93 1.39 3.67
C GLU A 127 -20.26 0.11 2.89
N GLU A 128 -20.24 0.16 1.54
CA GLU A 128 -20.44 -1.02 0.70
C GLU A 128 -19.30 -2.03 0.83
N GLU A 129 -18.05 -1.54 0.95
CA GLU A 129 -16.87 -2.39 1.17
C GLU A 129 -16.95 -3.11 2.53
N VAL A 130 -17.37 -2.40 3.59
CA VAL A 130 -17.63 -2.99 4.91
C VAL A 130 -18.72 -4.05 4.83
N ILE A 131 -19.86 -3.80 4.17
CA ILE A 131 -20.94 -4.79 3.99
C ILE A 131 -20.45 -6.06 3.30
N ILE A 132 -19.47 -5.96 2.40
CA ILE A 132 -18.87 -7.12 1.74
C ILE A 132 -17.96 -7.89 2.71
N LEU A 133 -17.12 -7.18 3.46
CA LEU A 133 -16.16 -7.79 4.39
C LEU A 133 -16.85 -8.46 5.58
N GLU A 134 -17.95 -7.89 6.10
CA GLU A 134 -18.78 -8.45 7.18
C GLU A 134 -19.51 -9.75 6.76
N LYS A 135 -19.49 -10.14 5.48
CA LYS A 135 -19.95 -11.46 5.04
C LYS A 135 -18.89 -12.55 5.23
N LEU A 136 -17.64 -12.16 5.42
CA LEU A 136 -16.49 -13.05 5.48
C LEU A 136 -15.90 -13.13 6.89
N PHE A 137 -16.01 -12.06 7.66
CA PHE A 137 -15.41 -11.94 9.00
C PHE A 137 -16.46 -11.51 10.01
N GLU A 138 -16.39 -12.08 11.20
CA GLU A 138 -17.13 -11.62 12.38
C GLU A 138 -16.26 -10.60 13.14
N ASP A 139 -16.90 -9.78 13.99
CA ASP A 139 -16.23 -8.75 14.81
C ASP A 139 -15.36 -7.75 14.02
N GLY A 140 -15.84 -7.39 12.83
CA GLY A 140 -15.29 -6.33 12.00
C GLY A 140 -15.42 -4.95 12.64
N ALA A 141 -14.44 -4.09 12.37
CA ALA A 141 -14.43 -2.70 12.81
C ALA A 141 -13.93 -1.80 11.68
N ALA A 142 -14.70 -0.75 11.41
CA ALA A 142 -14.46 0.20 10.32
C ALA A 142 -14.14 1.60 10.86
N TYR A 143 -13.13 2.25 10.28
CA TYR A 143 -12.59 3.52 10.72
C TYR A 143 -12.37 4.46 9.53
N CYS A 144 -12.51 5.76 9.78
CA CYS A 144 -12.15 6.84 8.86
C CYS A 144 -11.23 7.81 9.60
N LEU A 145 -10.03 8.02 9.06
CA LEU A 145 -9.02 8.91 9.60
C LEU A 145 -8.82 10.10 8.67
N GLY A 146 -8.59 11.28 9.24
CA GLY A 146 -8.49 12.55 8.52
C GLY A 146 -9.82 13.29 8.42
N ARG A 147 -9.95 14.15 7.40
CA ARG A 147 -11.14 14.99 7.20
C ARG A 147 -12.11 14.28 6.28
N MET A 148 -13.29 13.92 6.77
CA MET A 148 -14.35 13.28 5.95
C MET A 148 -14.78 14.15 4.75
N ASN A 149 -14.63 15.47 4.86
CA ASN A 149 -14.88 16.44 3.79
C ASN A 149 -13.60 16.88 3.05
N GLY A 150 -12.51 16.12 3.18
CA GLY A 150 -11.21 16.38 2.59
C GLY A 150 -10.44 15.09 2.34
N ASP A 151 -9.12 15.12 2.56
CA ASP A 151 -8.31 13.90 2.51
C ASP A 151 -8.55 13.06 3.75
N CYS A 152 -8.99 11.83 3.50
CA CYS A 152 -9.18 10.82 4.53
C CYS A 152 -8.73 9.45 4.03
N TRP A 153 -8.55 8.55 4.98
CA TRP A 153 -8.11 7.19 4.77
C TRP A 153 -9.01 6.25 5.58
N TYR A 154 -9.46 5.19 4.93
CA TYR A 154 -10.40 4.23 5.46
C TYR A 154 -9.68 2.94 5.83
N LEU A 155 -10.14 2.32 6.92
CA LEU A 155 -9.63 1.04 7.41
C LEU A 155 -10.76 0.17 7.89
N TYR A 156 -10.80 -1.06 7.40
CA TYR A 156 -11.51 -2.16 8.00
C TYR A 156 -10.50 -3.15 8.57
N THR A 157 -10.72 -3.58 9.80
CA THR A 157 -9.91 -4.61 10.46
C THR A 157 -10.76 -5.40 11.45
N THR A 158 -10.29 -6.56 11.89
CA THR A 158 -10.96 -7.39 12.89
C THR A 158 -10.25 -7.28 14.23
N ASN A 159 -11.00 -7.26 15.33
CA ASN A 159 -10.42 -7.41 16.66
C ASN A 159 -10.41 -8.89 17.04
N ASN A 160 -9.36 -9.64 16.66
CA ASN A 160 -9.24 -11.03 17.09
C ASN A 160 -8.64 -11.10 18.51
N PRO A 161 -9.40 -11.48 19.56
CA PRO A 161 -8.86 -11.57 20.92
C PRO A 161 -7.81 -12.67 21.06
N ASP A 162 -7.86 -13.73 20.23
CA ASP A 162 -6.92 -14.86 20.31
C ASP A 162 -5.54 -14.55 19.69
N SER A 163 -5.42 -13.47 18.90
CA SER A 163 -4.13 -12.94 18.39
C SER A 163 -3.21 -12.46 19.52
N SER A 164 -3.78 -12.20 20.72
CA SER A 164 -3.10 -11.55 21.83
C SER A 164 -2.44 -12.51 22.81
N LYS A 165 -1.65 -13.49 22.33
CA LYS A 165 -0.76 -14.23 23.26
C LYS A 165 0.44 -13.35 23.64
N PRO A 166 0.55 -12.88 24.91
CA PRO A 166 1.62 -11.98 25.29
C PRO A 166 2.98 -12.68 25.14
N GLY A 167 3.88 -12.09 24.36
CA GLY A 167 5.27 -12.56 24.19
C GLY A 167 5.58 -13.36 22.92
N GLN A 168 4.64 -13.48 21.97
CA GLN A 168 4.87 -14.16 20.67
C GLN A 168 4.75 -13.23 19.44
N ALA A 169 4.43 -11.94 19.62
CA ALA A 169 4.25 -11.01 18.50
C ALA A 169 5.59 -10.64 17.82
N GLU A 170 5.71 -10.97 16.54
CA GLU A 170 6.82 -10.56 15.67
C GLU A 170 6.79 -9.03 15.46
N PRO A 171 7.94 -8.31 15.46
CA PRO A 171 7.95 -6.88 15.17
C PRO A 171 7.36 -6.57 13.80
N ASP A 172 6.33 -5.73 13.77
CA ASP A 172 5.64 -5.37 12.52
C ASP A 172 5.29 -3.88 12.48
N GLN A 173 5.53 -3.30 11.33
CA GLN A 173 5.27 -1.90 11.03
C GLN A 173 5.07 -1.71 9.54
N THR A 174 4.16 -0.81 9.17
CA THR A 174 3.91 -0.46 7.77
C THR A 174 3.75 1.05 7.66
N LEU A 175 4.59 1.69 6.86
CA LEU A 175 4.49 3.09 6.49
C LEU A 175 3.92 3.20 5.08
N GLU A 176 2.85 3.99 4.90
CA GLU A 176 2.42 4.45 3.59
C GLU A 176 2.59 5.97 3.46
N ILE A 177 2.97 6.43 2.26
CA ILE A 177 2.99 7.84 1.85
C ILE A 177 2.21 7.95 0.55
N LEU A 178 1.03 8.59 0.62
CA LEU A 178 0.07 8.70 -0.47
C LEU A 178 0.05 10.12 -0.98
N MET A 179 0.53 10.35 -2.19
CA MET A 179 0.97 11.64 -2.70
C MET A 179 0.09 12.08 -3.88
N MET A 180 -0.37 13.33 -3.85
CA MET A 180 -1.21 13.91 -4.90
C MET A 180 -0.65 15.24 -5.38
N ASP A 181 -1.14 15.70 -6.53
CA ASP A 181 -0.77 16.97 -7.15
C ASP A 181 0.75 17.03 -7.38
N LEU A 182 1.29 16.00 -8.02
CA LEU A 182 2.72 15.77 -8.19
C LEU A 182 3.35 16.84 -9.09
N GLU A 183 4.64 17.12 -8.85
CA GLU A 183 5.35 18.15 -9.61
C GLU A 183 5.55 17.69 -11.07
N PRO A 184 5.10 18.47 -12.08
CA PRO A 184 5.12 18.02 -13.47
C PRO A 184 6.50 17.68 -14.03
N ASP A 185 7.57 18.38 -13.62
CA ASP A 185 8.91 18.08 -14.09
C ASP A 185 9.43 16.75 -13.55
N ALA A 186 9.15 16.43 -12.27
CA ALA A 186 9.42 15.11 -11.68
C ALA A 186 8.66 14.00 -12.40
N MET A 187 7.41 14.27 -12.84
CA MET A 187 6.58 13.27 -13.51
C MET A 187 7.05 12.88 -14.92
N LYS A 188 7.83 13.73 -15.59
CA LYS A 188 8.34 13.48 -16.95
C LYS A 188 9.13 12.18 -17.09
N LEU A 189 9.83 11.76 -16.03
CA LEU A 189 10.61 10.52 -16.03
C LEU A 189 9.73 9.27 -16.16
N PHE A 190 8.47 9.34 -15.70
CA PHE A 190 7.52 8.22 -15.69
C PHE A 190 6.60 8.19 -16.92
N HIS A 191 6.89 9.00 -17.93
CA HIS A 191 6.31 8.87 -19.27
C HIS A 191 7.24 8.03 -20.15
N LYS A 192 6.68 7.19 -21.03
CA LYS A 192 7.47 6.36 -21.94
C LYS A 192 8.40 7.23 -22.80
N ASN A 193 9.71 7.06 -22.61
CA ASN A 193 10.73 7.94 -23.18
C ASN A 193 11.99 7.18 -23.68
N SER A 194 11.85 5.91 -24.06
CA SER A 194 12.95 4.99 -24.46
C SER A 194 14.01 4.74 -23.38
N ILE A 195 13.83 5.26 -22.17
CA ILE A 195 14.71 5.02 -21.03
C ILE A 195 14.31 3.70 -20.38
N ASP A 196 15.33 2.95 -19.95
CA ASP A 196 15.16 1.71 -19.20
C ASP A 196 14.60 1.98 -17.78
N PRO A 197 13.67 1.16 -17.27
CA PRO A 197 13.12 1.32 -15.92
C PRO A 197 14.20 1.49 -14.83
N ALA A 198 15.29 0.72 -14.87
CA ALA A 198 16.35 0.81 -13.87
C ALA A 198 17.10 2.15 -13.92
N GLU A 199 17.15 2.80 -15.09
CA GLU A 199 17.71 4.14 -15.22
C GLU A 199 16.74 5.21 -14.70
N ILE A 200 15.43 5.01 -14.86
CA ILE A 200 14.41 5.86 -14.22
C ILE A 200 14.54 5.79 -12.70
N ALA A 201 14.72 4.60 -12.13
CA ALA A 201 14.90 4.43 -10.69
C ALA A 201 16.11 5.22 -10.16
N LYS A 202 17.22 5.25 -10.91
CA LYS A 202 18.41 6.04 -10.56
C LYS A 202 18.19 7.54 -10.71
N LEU A 203 17.69 7.99 -11.87
CA LEU A 203 17.53 9.41 -12.18
C LEU A 203 16.49 10.10 -11.29
N SER A 204 15.44 9.37 -10.90
CA SER A 204 14.41 9.87 -9.98
C SER A 204 14.86 9.88 -8.53
N GLY A 205 15.87 9.07 -8.16
CA GLY A 205 16.31 8.85 -6.77
C GLY A 205 15.60 7.70 -6.06
N ILE A 206 14.73 6.94 -6.74
CA ILE A 206 14.07 5.74 -6.19
C ILE A 206 15.09 4.69 -5.75
N ALA A 207 16.15 4.49 -6.54
CA ALA A 207 17.19 3.51 -6.24
C ALA A 207 17.92 3.76 -4.91
N ASP A 208 17.89 5.01 -4.42
CA ASP A 208 18.57 5.43 -3.19
C ASP A 208 17.62 5.56 -1.99
N LEU A 209 16.33 5.19 -2.15
CA LEU A 209 15.34 5.31 -1.06
C LEU A 209 15.70 4.42 0.12
N GLU A 210 16.04 3.16 -0.14
CA GLU A 210 16.49 2.21 0.87
C GLU A 210 17.68 1.38 0.36
N PRO A 211 18.91 1.65 0.82
CA PRO A 211 20.11 0.96 0.36
C PRO A 211 20.05 -0.56 0.56
N GLY A 212 20.51 -1.32 -0.44
CA GLY A 212 20.52 -2.78 -0.40
C GLY A 212 19.23 -3.44 -0.92
N THR A 213 18.26 -2.63 -1.35
CA THR A 213 17.03 -3.15 -1.95
C THR A 213 17.28 -3.67 -3.37
N ILE A 214 16.80 -4.87 -3.65
CA ILE A 214 16.71 -5.43 -5.00
C ILE A 214 15.41 -4.94 -5.61
N ILE A 215 15.48 -4.29 -6.77
CA ILE A 215 14.33 -3.63 -7.43
C ILE A 215 13.94 -4.42 -8.67
N ASP A 216 12.63 -4.64 -8.83
CA ASP A 216 11.97 -5.09 -10.06
C ASP A 216 10.91 -4.07 -10.41
N ASP A 217 11.09 -3.42 -11.56
CA ASP A 217 10.33 -2.26 -11.96
C ASP A 217 9.86 -2.32 -13.42
N PHE A 218 8.80 -1.57 -13.69
CA PHE A 218 8.15 -1.57 -14.98
C PHE A 218 7.62 -0.18 -15.34
N LEU A 219 7.88 0.23 -16.58
CA LEU A 219 7.39 1.46 -17.18
C LEU A 219 6.29 1.15 -18.19
N PHE A 220 5.07 1.55 -17.85
CA PHE A 220 3.85 1.35 -18.64
C PHE A 220 3.78 2.27 -19.86
N GLU A 221 2.91 1.91 -20.80
CA GLU A 221 2.65 2.68 -22.02
C GLU A 221 1.24 3.27 -22.02
N PRO A 222 1.08 4.57 -22.34
CA PRO A 222 2.12 5.53 -22.72
C PRO A 222 2.88 6.13 -21.53
N CYS A 223 2.44 5.88 -20.29
CA CYS A 223 3.06 6.36 -19.07
C CYS A 223 2.60 5.52 -17.87
N GLY A 224 3.23 5.76 -16.72
CA GLY A 224 2.99 5.03 -15.48
C GLY A 224 4.20 4.18 -15.10
N TYR A 225 4.49 4.08 -13.81
CA TYR A 225 5.62 3.32 -13.30
C TYR A 225 5.19 2.52 -12.08
N SER A 226 5.72 1.30 -11.94
CA SER A 226 5.56 0.51 -10.73
C SER A 226 6.85 -0.20 -10.40
N MET A 227 7.11 -0.37 -9.11
CA MET A 227 8.23 -1.18 -8.66
C MET A 227 7.91 -1.92 -7.36
N ASN A 228 8.54 -3.08 -7.24
CA ASN A 228 8.70 -3.80 -5.99
C ASN A 228 10.18 -3.77 -5.60
N GLY A 229 10.41 -3.67 -4.29
CA GLY A 229 11.72 -3.75 -3.67
C GLY A 229 11.72 -4.84 -2.61
N LEU A 230 12.73 -5.70 -2.59
CA LEU A 230 12.97 -6.69 -1.53
C LEU A 230 14.33 -6.46 -0.86
N LEU A 231 14.35 -6.54 0.46
CA LEU A 231 15.57 -6.53 1.26
C LEU A 231 15.93 -7.95 1.74
N PRO A 232 17.21 -8.23 2.06
CA PRO A 232 17.64 -9.55 2.53
C PRO A 232 16.99 -10.02 3.84
N ASP A 233 16.50 -9.09 4.67
CA ASP A 233 15.86 -9.36 5.96
C ASP A 233 14.35 -9.63 5.86
N GLY A 234 13.80 -9.70 4.64
CA GLY A 234 12.38 -9.92 4.40
C GLY A 234 11.53 -8.64 4.38
N ALA A 235 12.14 -7.46 4.59
CA ALA A 235 11.43 -6.21 4.36
C ALA A 235 11.19 -5.95 2.86
N TYR A 236 10.14 -5.19 2.56
CA TYR A 236 9.78 -4.80 1.21
C TYR A 236 9.52 -3.30 1.11
N MET A 237 9.54 -2.80 -0.13
CA MET A 237 8.90 -1.54 -0.48
C MET A 237 8.17 -1.67 -1.82
N ASN A 238 7.10 -0.91 -2.02
CA ASN A 238 6.45 -0.76 -3.32
C ASN A 238 6.23 0.72 -3.65
N ILE A 239 6.24 1.03 -4.94
CA ILE A 239 5.91 2.35 -5.46
C ILE A 239 5.05 2.20 -6.70
N HIS A 240 3.97 2.99 -6.78
CA HIS A 240 3.13 3.10 -7.97
C HIS A 240 2.93 4.56 -8.35
N VAL A 241 3.06 4.88 -9.63
CA VAL A 241 3.02 6.26 -10.14
C VAL A 241 2.04 6.37 -11.29
N THR A 242 1.05 7.26 -11.11
CA THR A 242 0.15 7.78 -12.15
C THR A 242 0.58 9.22 -12.46
N PRO A 243 1.34 9.47 -13.54
CA PRO A 243 2.00 10.76 -13.76
C PRO A 243 1.11 11.81 -14.44
N GLU A 244 -0.07 11.45 -14.95
CA GLU A 244 -0.93 12.39 -15.66
C GLU A 244 -1.35 13.58 -14.79
N LYS A 245 -1.07 14.80 -15.26
CA LYS A 245 -1.26 16.04 -14.51
C LYS A 245 -2.64 16.20 -13.87
N ASP A 246 -3.70 15.81 -14.56
CA ASP A 246 -5.08 16.06 -14.12
C ASP A 246 -5.51 15.18 -12.95
N PHE A 247 -4.82 14.06 -12.72
CA PHE A 247 -5.11 13.09 -11.65
C PHE A 247 -3.82 12.46 -11.11
N SER A 248 -2.74 13.24 -11.05
CA SER A 248 -1.42 12.74 -10.68
C SER A 248 -1.41 12.19 -9.26
N TYR A 249 -0.88 10.98 -9.12
CA TYR A 249 -0.87 10.22 -7.88
C TYR A 249 0.38 9.37 -7.80
N ALA A 250 0.98 9.27 -6.61
CA ALA A 250 2.02 8.29 -6.33
C ALA A 250 1.84 7.72 -4.94
N SER A 251 2.11 6.43 -4.79
CA SER A 251 2.16 5.75 -3.50
C SER A 251 3.56 5.23 -3.23
N PHE A 252 3.93 5.24 -1.96
CA PHE A 252 5.09 4.54 -1.42
C PHE A 252 4.63 3.77 -0.20
N GLU A 253 5.00 2.50 -0.08
CA GLU A 253 4.70 1.65 1.06
C GLU A 253 5.91 0.82 1.42
N THR A 254 6.14 0.60 2.72
CA THR A 254 7.24 -0.24 3.20
C THR A 254 6.98 -0.76 4.60
N ASN A 255 7.53 -1.94 4.91
CA ASN A 255 7.64 -2.45 6.27
C ASN A 255 9.05 -2.41 6.85
N VAL A 256 10.00 -1.71 6.21
CA VAL A 256 11.39 -1.61 6.68
C VAL A 256 11.43 -1.06 8.11
N SER A 257 12.01 -1.84 9.04
CA SER A 257 12.12 -1.45 10.44
C SER A 257 13.03 -0.23 10.62
N LYS A 258 12.51 0.81 11.28
CA LYS A 258 13.24 2.04 11.59
C LYS A 258 12.80 2.61 12.93
N LYS A 259 13.74 3.19 13.69
CA LYS A 259 13.42 3.99 14.90
C LYS A 259 12.69 5.30 14.58
N SER A 260 12.89 5.83 13.38
CA SER A 260 12.19 7.00 12.84
C SER A 260 12.23 6.95 11.32
N TYR A 261 11.11 7.28 10.68
CA TYR A 261 11.00 7.34 9.23
C TYR A 261 11.29 8.72 8.65
N ALA A 262 11.60 9.74 9.47
CA ALA A 262 11.72 11.13 9.04
C ALA A 262 12.66 11.33 7.83
N ASN A 263 13.81 10.66 7.82
CA ASN A 263 14.76 10.74 6.71
C ASN A 263 14.27 10.02 5.44
N LEU A 264 13.61 8.87 5.59
CA LEU A 264 13.04 8.13 4.46
C LEU A 264 11.89 8.93 3.83
N VAL A 265 11.00 9.48 4.66
CA VAL A 265 9.92 10.39 4.20
C VAL A 265 10.50 11.57 3.42
N LYS A 266 11.56 12.21 3.93
CA LYS A 266 12.24 13.31 3.23
C LYS A 266 12.80 12.89 1.87
N ARG A 267 13.36 11.68 1.74
CA ARG A 267 13.83 11.14 0.45
C ARG A 267 12.67 10.89 -0.50
N VAL A 268 11.61 10.22 -0.07
CA VAL A 268 10.41 9.96 -0.89
C VAL A 268 9.79 11.26 -1.41
N LEU A 269 9.61 12.26 -0.53
CA LEU A 269 9.06 13.56 -0.93
C LEU A 269 9.98 14.32 -1.91
N ASN A 270 11.29 14.10 -1.87
CA ASN A 270 12.23 14.70 -2.83
C ASN A 270 12.12 14.10 -4.23
N VAL A 271 11.75 12.81 -4.34
CA VAL A 271 11.49 12.13 -5.62
C VAL A 271 10.24 12.70 -6.28
N PHE A 272 9.11 12.71 -5.56
CA PHE A 272 7.80 12.98 -6.17
C PHE A 272 7.31 14.43 -6.04
N LYS A 273 7.85 15.18 -5.07
CA LYS A 273 7.56 16.61 -4.82
C LYS A 273 6.06 16.98 -4.82
N PRO A 274 5.19 16.23 -4.10
CA PRO A 274 3.73 16.42 -4.16
C PRO A 274 3.26 17.84 -3.82
N GLY A 275 2.02 18.18 -4.15
CA GLY A 275 1.35 19.37 -3.62
C GLY A 275 0.80 19.14 -2.21
N ARG A 276 0.39 17.90 -1.95
CA ARG A 276 -0.14 17.41 -0.67
C ARG A 276 0.01 15.90 -0.58
N PHE A 277 0.04 15.36 0.63
CA PHE A 277 0.17 13.94 0.85
C PHE A 277 -0.42 13.52 2.21
N VAL A 278 -0.82 12.27 2.28
CA VAL A 278 -1.23 11.58 3.50
C VAL A 278 -0.15 10.58 3.88
N MET A 279 0.06 10.39 5.19
CA MET A 279 0.89 9.31 5.72
C MET A 279 0.10 8.46 6.70
N THR A 280 0.29 7.15 6.64
CA THR A 280 -0.17 6.19 7.64
C THR A 280 1.03 5.42 8.18
N LEU A 281 1.08 5.21 9.49
CA LEU A 281 2.07 4.34 10.12
C LEU A 281 1.37 3.39 11.07
N PHE A 282 1.34 2.11 10.70
CA PHE A 282 1.06 1.01 11.61
C PHE A 282 2.35 0.60 12.31
N ALA A 283 2.26 0.37 13.61
CA ALA A 283 3.34 -0.25 14.37
C ALA A 283 2.74 -1.05 15.53
N ASN A 284 3.14 -2.30 15.67
CA ASN A 284 2.76 -3.09 16.82
C ASN A 284 3.65 -2.79 18.03
N MET A 285 3.34 -3.39 19.17
CA MET A 285 4.05 -3.12 20.43
C MET A 285 5.51 -3.58 20.46
N THR A 286 5.92 -4.45 19.52
CA THR A 286 7.29 -5.00 19.44
C THR A 286 8.13 -4.32 18.34
N SER A 287 7.55 -3.43 17.54
CA SER A 287 8.25 -2.62 16.54
C SER A 287 9.30 -1.69 17.16
N GLU A 288 10.38 -1.42 16.42
CA GLU A 288 11.38 -0.41 16.81
C GLU A 288 10.85 1.02 16.76
N VAL A 289 9.85 1.28 15.92
CA VAL A 289 9.25 2.61 15.80
C VAL A 289 8.22 2.78 16.90
N TYR A 290 8.31 3.89 17.63
CA TYR A 290 7.17 4.31 18.44
C TYR A 290 6.23 5.16 17.56
N PRO A 291 4.91 4.98 17.63
CA PRO A 291 3.91 5.69 16.81
C PRO A 291 3.76 7.19 17.13
N GLY A 292 4.77 7.82 17.73
CA GLY A 292 4.76 9.21 18.19
C GLY A 292 5.43 10.22 17.23
N ASP A 293 5.75 11.40 17.78
CA ASP A 293 6.14 12.61 17.04
C ASP A 293 7.42 12.50 16.19
N SER A 294 8.29 11.51 16.43
CA SER A 294 9.61 11.45 15.79
C SER A 294 9.58 11.14 14.29
N THR A 295 8.48 10.58 13.78
CA THR A 295 8.25 10.37 12.33
C THR A 295 7.43 11.51 11.72
N PHE A 296 6.50 12.07 12.49
CA PHE A 296 5.53 13.05 12.02
C PHE A 296 5.91 14.44 12.51
N GLU A 297 6.89 15.07 11.87
CA GLU A 297 7.26 16.46 12.14
C GLU A 297 6.09 17.41 11.81
N ASP A 298 5.89 18.49 12.57
CA ASP A 298 4.87 19.51 12.27
C ASP A 298 5.06 20.14 10.88
N LYS A 299 6.32 20.23 10.46
CA LYS A 299 6.73 20.80 9.19
C LYS A 299 7.82 19.92 8.59
N ILE A 300 7.62 19.51 7.34
CA ILE A 300 8.60 18.76 6.56
C ILE A 300 8.87 19.63 5.33
N PHE A 301 10.11 20.07 5.11
CA PHE A 301 10.42 21.06 4.04
C PHE A 301 9.47 22.28 4.05
N ASP A 302 8.74 22.50 2.97
CA ASP A 302 7.72 23.54 2.77
C ASP A 302 6.28 23.03 2.99
N TYR A 303 6.11 21.79 3.48
CA TYR A 303 4.82 21.21 3.83
C TYR A 303 4.45 21.48 5.29
N GLN A 304 3.20 21.89 5.51
CA GLN A 304 2.63 22.08 6.83
C GLN A 304 1.64 20.95 7.14
N ARG A 305 1.79 20.33 8.32
CA ARG A 305 0.81 19.36 8.83
C ARG A 305 -0.54 20.02 9.01
N GLN A 306 -1.57 19.44 8.39
CA GLN A 306 -2.96 19.88 8.44
C GLN A 306 -3.76 19.12 9.49
N ASP A 307 -3.50 17.83 9.62
CA ASP A 307 -4.20 16.92 10.52
C ASP A 307 -3.21 15.90 11.09
N TRP A 308 -3.42 15.52 12.35
CA TRP A 308 -2.72 14.44 13.03
C TRP A 308 -3.75 13.66 13.85
N GLN A 309 -3.83 12.35 13.64
CA GLN A 309 -4.73 11.47 14.37
C GLN A 309 -3.99 10.20 14.74
N ALA A 310 -4.14 9.75 15.98
CA ALA A 310 -3.61 8.49 16.45
C ALA A 310 -4.75 7.60 16.97
N SER A 311 -4.72 6.34 16.58
CA SER A 311 -5.66 5.30 17.02
C SER A 311 -4.88 4.17 17.65
N LYS A 312 -5.42 3.60 18.73
CA LYS A 312 -4.91 2.39 19.36
C LYS A 312 -5.88 1.26 19.08
N PHE A 313 -5.39 0.24 18.37
CA PHE A 313 -6.05 -1.05 18.19
C PHE A 313 -5.49 -2.07 19.19
N SER A 314 -5.98 -3.31 19.12
CA SER A 314 -5.60 -4.37 20.06
C SER A 314 -4.08 -4.61 20.09
N ASN A 315 -3.46 -4.81 18.92
CA ASN A 315 -2.02 -5.09 18.79
C ASN A 315 -1.23 -3.96 18.13
N TYR A 316 -1.93 -3.01 17.49
CA TYR A 316 -1.31 -1.97 16.68
C TYR A 316 -1.66 -0.59 17.18
N TYR A 317 -0.71 0.32 17.02
CA TYR A 317 -1.00 1.74 16.97
C TYR A 317 -0.96 2.19 15.52
N LEU A 318 -1.88 3.08 15.17
CA LEU A 318 -1.95 3.70 13.87
C LEU A 318 -1.90 5.21 14.01
N THR A 319 -0.96 5.82 13.32
CA THR A 319 -0.90 7.28 13.19
C THR A 319 -1.18 7.69 11.75
N PHE A 320 -2.13 8.59 11.57
CA PHE A 320 -2.48 9.25 10.32
C PHE A 320 -2.04 10.71 10.36
N CYS A 321 -1.44 11.17 9.27
CA CYS A 321 -1.16 12.59 9.07
C CYS A 321 -1.54 13.05 7.66
N ASN A 322 -1.98 14.30 7.57
CA ASN A 322 -2.24 14.98 6.31
C ASN A 322 -1.34 16.22 6.22
N TYR A 323 -0.70 16.43 5.07
CA TYR A 323 0.23 17.52 4.81
C TYR A 323 -0.11 18.22 3.50
N ALA A 324 0.12 19.53 3.44
CA ALA A 324 -0.01 20.31 2.22
C ALA A 324 1.10 21.36 2.12
N LYS A 325 1.55 21.69 0.91
CA LYS A 325 2.50 22.79 0.69
C LYS A 325 1.92 24.09 1.24
N VAL A 326 2.75 24.85 1.95
CA VAL A 326 2.38 26.18 2.41
C VAL A 326 2.17 27.07 1.20
N LYS A 327 0.92 27.51 0.96
CA LYS A 327 0.63 28.49 -0.10
C LYS A 327 1.35 29.79 0.24
N THR A 328 2.40 30.12 -0.51
CA THR A 328 2.91 31.49 -0.51
C THR A 328 1.82 32.37 -1.10
N LYS A 329 1.35 33.37 -0.35
CA LYS A 329 0.49 34.41 -0.94
C LYS A 329 1.29 35.01 -2.10
N PRO A 330 0.70 35.15 -3.31
CA PRO A 330 1.35 35.94 -4.35
C PRO A 330 1.61 37.33 -3.79
N SER A 331 2.86 37.78 -3.88
CA SER A 331 3.31 39.12 -3.49
C SER A 331 2.65 40.19 -4.35
#